data_AF-A0A5K8A2Y7-F1
#
_entry.id   AF-A0A5K8A2Y7-F1
#
_cell.length_a   1.000
_cell.length_b   1.000
_cell.length_c   1.000
_cell.angle_alpha   90.00
_cell.angle_beta   90.00
_cell.angle_gamma   90.00
#
_symmetry.space_group_name_H-M   'P 1'
#
loop_
_entity.id
_entity.type
_entity.pdbx_description
1 polymer ?
#
loop_
_entity_poly.entity_id
_entity_poly.type
_entity_poly.pdbx_seq_one_letter_code
_entity_poly.pdbx_strand_id
1 'polypeptide(L)'
;MDLDAEAREEIHAYLTLNAANTSSSKLSQKIMHCLDGQTPLRITDIPYIRKAHHEIGRNVVNRPSVGSLSNCIACHRDADRGIYDDDRVSIPE
;
A
#
# COMPACT_ATOMS: atom_id res chain seq x y z
N MET A 1 -1.38 22.50 2.24
CA MET A 1 -2.79 22.91 2.05
C MET A 1 -3.58 21.83 2.73
N ASP A 2 -4.18 22.16 3.86
CA ASP A 2 -4.81 21.18 4.73
C ASP A 2 -6.30 21.05 4.38
N LEU A 3 -6.87 19.88 4.65
CA LEU A 3 -8.29 19.61 4.46
C LEU A 3 -9.11 20.39 5.51
N ASP A 4 -10.30 20.85 5.14
CA ASP A 4 -11.24 21.36 6.12
C ASP A 4 -11.76 20.23 7.04
N ALA A 5 -12.43 20.63 8.12
CA ALA A 5 -12.87 19.69 9.14
C ALA A 5 -13.91 18.69 8.63
N GLU A 6 -14.79 19.11 7.71
CA GLU A 6 -15.85 18.27 7.17
C GLU A 6 -15.26 17.20 6.24
N ALA A 7 -14.42 17.60 5.30
CA ALA A 7 -13.73 16.68 4.39
C ALA A 7 -12.84 15.67 5.15
N ARG A 8 -12.17 16.12 6.23
CA ARG A 8 -11.34 15.24 7.06
C ARG A 8 -12.17 14.18 7.78
N GLU A 9 -13.32 14.54 8.32
CA GLU A 9 -14.22 13.60 9.01
C GLU A 9 -14.81 12.60 8.01
N GLU A 10 -15.22 13.05 6.83
CA GLU A 10 -15.74 12.18 5.77
C GLU A 10 -14.71 11.14 5.34
N ILE A 11 -13.47 11.57 5.06
CA ILE A 11 -12.37 10.67 4.68
C ILE A 11 -12.06 9.70 5.82
N HIS A 12 -12.01 10.18 7.06
CA HIS A 12 -11.77 9.33 8.23
C HIS A 12 -12.83 8.24 8.36
N ALA A 13 -14.11 8.61 8.31
CA ALA A 13 -15.22 7.66 8.40
C ALA A 13 -15.17 6.62 7.27
N TYR A 14 -14.91 7.05 6.03
CA TYR A 14 -14.80 6.14 4.89
C TYR A 14 -13.63 5.16 5.06
N LEU A 15 -12.45 5.63 5.44
CA LEU A 15 -11.26 4.80 5.63
C LEU A 15 -11.43 3.81 6.78
N THR A 16 -12.04 4.21 7.90
CA THR A 16 -12.32 3.32 9.03
C THR A 16 -13.34 2.24 8.68
N LEU A 17 -14.42 2.60 7.97
CA LEU A 17 -15.45 1.64 7.55
C LEU A 17 -14.88 0.56 6.62
N ASN A 18 -13.95 0.95 5.74
CA ASN A 18 -13.34 0.07 4.73
C ASN A 18 -11.95 -0.45 5.12
N ALA A 19 -11.58 -0.37 6.41
CA ALA A 19 -10.27 -0.80 6.88
C ALA A 19 -10.04 -2.32 6.74
N ALA A 20 -8.78 -2.75 6.70
CA ALA A 20 -8.45 -4.16 6.50
C ALA A 20 -9.08 -5.10 7.55
N ASN A 21 -9.29 -4.64 8.79
CA ASN A 21 -9.92 -5.43 9.86
C ASN A 21 -11.44 -5.59 9.71
N THR A 22 -12.11 -4.87 8.81
CA THR A 22 -13.55 -5.00 8.55
C THR A 22 -13.86 -5.95 7.38
N SER A 23 -12.84 -6.39 6.65
CA SER A 23 -12.98 -7.20 5.43
C SER A 23 -12.46 -8.63 5.61
N SER A 24 -13.19 -9.59 5.04
CA SER A 24 -12.80 -11.00 4.99
C SER A 24 -11.96 -11.35 3.76
N SER A 25 -11.50 -10.38 2.97
CA SER A 25 -10.68 -10.65 1.78
C SER A 25 -9.35 -11.33 2.15
N LYS A 26 -8.82 -12.16 1.25
CA LYS A 26 -7.55 -12.88 1.49
C LYS A 26 -6.40 -11.93 1.81
N LEU A 27 -6.31 -10.78 1.14
CA LEU A 27 -5.27 -9.78 1.40
C LEU A 27 -5.45 -9.15 2.77
N SER A 28 -6.67 -8.74 3.11
CA SER A 28 -7.02 -8.18 4.42
C SER A 28 -6.61 -9.11 5.56
N GLN A 29 -6.95 -10.40 5.46
CA GLN A 29 -6.56 -11.40 6.46
C GLN A 29 -5.03 -11.54 6.61
N LYS A 30 -4.28 -11.57 5.50
CA LYS A 30 -2.81 -11.64 5.54
C LYS A 30 -2.19 -10.40 6.19
N ILE A 31 -2.72 -9.22 5.88
CA ILE A 31 -2.28 -7.95 6.47
C ILE A 31 -2.56 -7.98 7.97
N MET A 32 -3.80 -8.25 8.38
CA MET A 32 -4.19 -8.26 9.80
C MET A 32 -3.41 -9.29 10.60
N HIS A 33 -3.16 -10.47 10.03
CA HIS A 33 -2.37 -11.51 10.68
C HIS A 33 -0.91 -11.09 10.89
N CYS A 34 -0.28 -10.42 9.93
CA CYS A 34 1.13 -10.05 10.02
C CYS A 34 1.41 -8.80 10.86
N LEU A 35 0.38 -8.01 11.20
CA LEU A 35 0.54 -6.80 12.00
C LEU A 35 0.88 -7.10 13.46
N ASP A 36 0.42 -8.23 14.01
CA ASP A 36 0.71 -8.65 15.39
C ASP A 36 0.51 -7.52 16.43
N GLY A 37 -0.63 -6.83 16.34
CA GLY A 37 -0.96 -5.70 17.23
C GLY A 37 -0.27 -4.37 16.90
N GLN A 38 0.59 -4.31 15.88
CA GLN A 38 1.20 -3.06 15.42
C GLN A 38 0.21 -2.17 14.68
N THR A 39 0.43 -0.85 14.76
CA THR A 39 -0.35 0.17 14.03
C THR A 39 0.59 1.04 13.17
N PRO A 40 1.15 0.48 12.07
CA PRO A 40 2.09 1.21 11.24
C PRO A 40 1.41 2.41 10.56
N LEU A 41 2.13 3.54 10.49
CA LEU A 41 1.66 4.75 9.82
C LEU A 41 1.87 4.72 8.29
N ARG A 42 2.66 3.75 7.78
CA ARG A 42 2.92 3.59 6.35
C ARG A 42 2.55 2.19 5.89
N ILE A 43 1.89 2.11 4.74
CA ILE A 43 1.57 0.83 4.08
C ILE A 43 2.86 0.04 3.79
N THR A 44 3.92 0.72 3.37
CA THR A 44 5.23 0.10 3.06
C THR A 44 5.94 -0.49 4.28
N ASP A 45 5.51 -0.14 5.49
CA ASP A 45 6.08 -0.69 6.73
C ASP A 45 5.36 -1.97 7.18
N ILE A 46 4.20 -2.30 6.58
CA ILE A 46 3.46 -3.52 6.89
C ILE A 46 4.32 -4.75 6.54
N PRO A 47 4.50 -5.73 7.45
CA PRO A 47 5.39 -6.87 7.23
C PRO A 47 5.10 -7.68 5.96
N TYR A 48 3.82 -7.88 5.62
CA TYR A 48 3.43 -8.55 4.38
C TYR A 48 3.88 -7.78 3.13
N ILE A 49 3.75 -6.45 3.12
CA ILE A 49 4.17 -5.60 1.99
C ILE A 49 5.70 -5.62 1.85
N ARG A 50 6.43 -5.51 2.96
CA ARG A 50 7.90 -5.63 2.97
C ARG A 50 8.36 -6.97 2.42
N LYS A 51 7.70 -8.07 2.83
CA LYS A 51 7.98 -9.41 2.34
C LYS A 51 7.69 -9.54 0.84
N ALA A 52 6.59 -8.97 0.35
CA ALA A 52 6.26 -9.02 -1.08
C ALA A 52 7.30 -8.30 -1.96
N HIS A 53 7.98 -7.27 -1.44
CA HIS A 53 8.95 -6.47 -2.18
C HIS A 53 10.42 -6.78 -1.84
N HIS A 54 10.70 -7.86 -1.11
CA HIS A 54 12.03 -8.14 -0.56
C HIS A 54 13.13 -8.38 -1.62
N GLU A 55 12.73 -8.78 -2.84
CA GLU A 55 13.65 -9.02 -3.96
C GLU A 55 13.98 -7.73 -4.75
N ILE A 56 13.28 -6.63 -4.47
CA ILE A 56 13.50 -5.36 -5.18
C ILE A 56 14.72 -4.66 -4.57
N GLY A 57 15.80 -4.63 -5.35
CA GLY A 57 17.05 -4.00 -4.97
C GLY A 57 16.92 -2.49 -4.74
N ARG A 58 17.77 -1.94 -3.87
CA ARG A 58 17.77 -0.50 -3.56
C ARG A 58 18.08 0.36 -4.79
N ASN A 59 18.86 -0.17 -5.73
CA ASN A 59 19.13 0.47 -7.02
C ASN A 59 17.85 0.72 -7.83
N VAL A 60 16.91 -0.22 -7.82
CA VAL A 60 15.61 -0.08 -8.50
C VAL A 60 14.76 0.97 -7.79
N VAL A 61 14.64 0.89 -6.47
CA VAL A 61 13.83 1.85 -5.67
C VAL A 61 14.33 3.29 -5.82
N ASN A 62 15.65 3.48 -5.93
CA ASN A 62 16.27 4.79 -6.09
C ASN A 62 16.24 5.33 -7.53
N ARG A 63 15.73 4.57 -8.52
CA ARG A 63 15.55 5.08 -9.89
C ARG A 63 14.63 6.30 -9.86
N PRO A 64 14.91 7.39 -10.59
CA PRO A 64 14.02 8.55 -10.64
C PRO A 64 12.59 8.22 -11.07
N SER A 65 12.41 7.20 -11.91
CA SER A 65 11.10 6.72 -12.37
C SER A 65 10.30 5.96 -11.30
N VAL A 66 10.96 5.47 -10.24
CA VAL A 66 10.33 4.79 -9.09
C VAL A 66 10.27 5.73 -7.89
N GLY A 67 11.43 6.23 -7.46
CA GLY A 67 11.64 7.15 -6.36
C GLY A 67 11.50 6.51 -4.97
N SER A 68 10.43 5.75 -4.75
CA SER A 68 10.20 5.03 -3.49
C SER A 68 9.17 3.92 -3.65
N LEU A 69 9.12 2.99 -2.68
CA LEU A 69 8.05 2.00 -2.57
C LEU A 69 6.67 2.61 -2.26
N SER A 70 6.60 3.91 -1.93
CA SER A 70 5.32 4.60 -1.76
C SER A 70 4.67 4.97 -3.11
N ASN A 71 5.43 4.91 -4.21
CA ASN A 71 4.94 5.18 -5.55
C ASN A 71 4.44 3.88 -6.21
N CYS A 72 3.37 3.29 -5.67
CA CYS A 72 2.86 1.99 -6.10
C CYS A 72 2.62 1.92 -7.62
N ILE A 73 2.09 3.00 -8.20
CA ILE A 73 1.70 3.08 -9.61
C ILE A 73 2.89 3.12 -10.59
N ALA A 74 4.11 3.39 -10.11
CA ALA A 74 5.30 3.29 -10.95
C ALA A 74 5.50 1.88 -11.49
N CYS A 75 5.31 0.88 -10.63
CA CYS A 75 5.50 -0.55 -10.96
C CYS A 75 4.17 -1.28 -11.21
N HIS A 76 3.14 -0.99 -10.41
CA HIS A 76 1.80 -1.56 -10.54
C HIS A 76 0.90 -0.59 -11.32
N ARG A 77 0.93 -0.62 -12.64
CA ARG A 77 0.25 0.37 -13.51
C ARG A 77 -1.26 0.47 -13.33
N ASP A 78 -1.89 -0.60 -12.81
CA ASP A 78 -3.33 -0.69 -12.52
C ASP A 78 -3.64 -0.58 -11.00
N ALA A 79 -2.73 0.01 -10.19
CA ALA A 79 -2.89 0.10 -8.74
C ALA A 79 -4.10 0.94 -8.30
N ASP A 80 -4.49 1.94 -9.09
CA ASP A 80 -5.70 2.77 -8.90
C ASP A 80 -7.00 1.96 -9.04
N ARG A 81 -6.95 0.85 -9.78
CA ARG A 81 -8.02 -0.14 -9.93
C ARG A 81 -7.91 -1.28 -8.93
N GLY A 82 -6.96 -1.22 -8.00
CA GLY A 82 -6.72 -2.24 -6.97
C GLY A 82 -6.00 -3.50 -7.48
N ILE A 83 -5.35 -3.45 -8.65
CA ILE A 83 -4.67 -4.62 -9.23
C ILE A 83 -3.18 -4.58 -8.87
N TYR A 84 -2.76 -5.50 -8.00
CA TYR A 84 -1.39 -5.63 -7.49
C TYR A 84 -0.73 -6.98 -7.82
N ASP A 85 -1.34 -7.71 -8.76
CA ASP A 85 -0.83 -8.99 -9.26
C ASP A 85 0.60 -8.83 -9.82
N ASP A 86 1.51 -9.73 -9.43
CA ASP A 86 2.92 -9.68 -9.80
C ASP A 86 3.12 -9.96 -11.30
N ASP A 87 2.25 -10.77 -11.92
CA ASP A 87 2.25 -11.00 -13.37
C ASP A 87 1.97 -9.72 -14.18
N ARG A 88 1.45 -8.66 -13.54
CA ARG A 88 1.12 -7.38 -14.16
C ARG A 88 2.10 -6.26 -13.82
N VAL A 89 3.17 -6.57 -13.09
CA VAL A 89 4.19 -5.60 -12.69
C VAL A 89 5.10 -5.24 -13.87
N SER A 90 5.39 -3.94 -14.01
CA SER A 90 6.38 -3.44 -14.95
C SER A 90 7.29 -2.44 -14.25
N ILE A 91 8.53 -2.83 -14.00
CA ILE A 91 9.50 -1.96 -13.31
C ILE A 91 10.10 -0.99 -14.33
N PRO A 92 9.87 0.33 -14.20
CA PRO A 92 10.43 1.32 -15.11
C PRO A 92 11.94 1.50 -14.87
N GLU A 93 12.66 1.88 -15.92
CA GLU A 93 14.08 2.29 -15.85
C GLU A 93 14.25 3.71 -15.31
#